data_AF-A0A350BRU1-F1
#
_entry.id   AF-A0A350BRU1-F1
#
_cell.length_a   1.000
_cell.length_b   1.000
_cell.length_c   1.000
_cell.angle_alpha   90.00
_cell.angle_beta   90.00
_cell.angle_gamma   90.00
#
_symmetry.space_group_name_H-M   'P 1'
#
loop_
_entity.id
_entity.type
_entity.pdbx_description
1 polymer ?
#
loop_
_entity_poly.entity_id
_entity_poly.type
_entity_poly.pdbx_seq_one_letter_code
_entity_poly.pdbx_strand_id
1 'polypeptide(L)'
;MLLNRHLAIIKEQAIAHKLSKDYRSASDIKDQHSQVDVRVVAWADSAITLRAYIWTDSQEDGFLLKTDLYYSVKKEFGANGIEIPYPHRTIVYKNNEQK
;
A
#
# COMPACT_ATOMS: atom_id res chain seq x y z
N MET A 1 -5.87 13.22 -7.49
CA MET A 1 -5.86 12.28 -8.63
C MET A 1 -4.76 11.21 -8.53
N LEU A 2 -3.60 11.49 -7.92
CA LEU A 2 -2.48 10.53 -7.80
C LEU A 2 -2.75 9.35 -6.85
N LEU A 3 -3.32 9.59 -5.66
CA LEU A 3 -3.51 8.55 -4.64
C LEU A 3 -4.37 7.36 -5.10
N ASN A 4 -5.41 7.62 -5.91
CA ASN A 4 -6.29 6.58 -6.43
C ASN A 4 -5.52 5.55 -7.26
N ARG A 5 -4.50 5.98 -8.02
CA ARG A 5 -3.65 5.08 -8.79
C ARG A 5 -2.79 4.17 -7.89
N HIS A 6 -2.29 4.70 -6.78
CA HIS A 6 -1.49 3.92 -5.82
C HIS A 6 -2.34 2.81 -5.19
N LEU A 7 -3.55 3.16 -4.75
CA LEU A 7 -4.52 2.22 -4.19
C LEU A 7 -4.90 1.13 -5.22
N ALA A 8 -5.13 1.53 -6.47
CA ALA A 8 -5.47 0.61 -7.55
C ALA A 8 -4.35 -0.40 -7.81
N ILE A 9 -3.09 0.03 -7.95
CA ILE A 9 -1.96 -0.88 -8.18
C ILE A 9 -1.82 -1.89 -7.04
N ILE A 10 -1.89 -1.45 -5.79
CA ILE A 10 -1.81 -2.36 -4.63
C ILE A 10 -2.95 -3.39 -4.68
N LYS A 11 -4.17 -2.93 -4.99
CA LYS A 11 -5.36 -3.79 -5.09
C LYS A 11 -5.24 -4.80 -6.23
N GLU A 12 -4.79 -4.37 -7.41
CA GLU A 12 -4.59 -5.21 -8.58
C GLU A 12 -3.55 -6.31 -8.30
N GLN A 13 -2.40 -5.94 -7.74
CA GLN A 13 -1.35 -6.92 -7.37
C GLN A 13 -1.84 -7.91 -6.31
N ALA A 14 -2.61 -7.44 -5.33
CA ALA A 14 -3.18 -8.29 -4.29
C ALA A 14 -4.18 -9.31 -4.85
N ILE A 15 -5.11 -8.88 -5.71
CA ILE A 15 -6.12 -9.77 -6.32
C ILE A 15 -5.47 -10.75 -7.30
N ALA A 16 -4.45 -10.33 -8.04
CA ALA A 16 -3.74 -11.19 -9.00
C ALA A 16 -2.87 -12.27 -8.33
N HIS A 17 -2.58 -12.13 -7.03
CA HIS A 17 -1.70 -13.06 -6.33
C HIS A 17 -2.37 -14.40 -6.05
N LYS A 18 -1.71 -15.51 -6.41
CA LYS A 18 -2.24 -16.89 -6.29
C LYS A 18 -2.72 -17.29 -4.88
N LEU A 19 -2.10 -16.72 -3.85
CA LEU A 19 -2.42 -17.00 -2.45
C LEU A 19 -3.55 -16.11 -1.91
N SER A 20 -3.97 -15.08 -2.65
CA SER A 20 -5.12 -14.26 -2.26
C SER A 20 -6.40 -15.07 -2.44
N LYS A 21 -7.21 -15.12 -1.39
CA LYS A 21 -8.51 -15.80 -1.40
C LYS A 21 -9.66 -14.80 -1.34
N ASP A 22 -10.72 -15.13 -2.04
CA ASP A 22 -11.99 -14.42 -1.96
C ASP A 22 -12.95 -15.21 -1.08
N TYR A 23 -13.15 -14.74 0.15
CA TYR A 23 -14.14 -15.30 1.08
C TYR A 23 -15.40 -14.42 1.18
N ARG A 24 -15.65 -13.55 0.21
CA ARG A 24 -16.89 -12.77 0.20
C ARG A 24 -18.09 -13.69 0.03
N SER A 25 -19.13 -13.48 0.83
CA SER A 25 -20.42 -14.16 0.66
C SER A 25 -21.18 -13.58 -0.54
N ALA A 26 -22.25 -14.27 -0.97
CA ALA A 26 -23.14 -13.74 -2.00
C ALA A 26 -23.82 -12.42 -1.58
N SER A 27 -24.04 -12.20 -0.27
CA SER A 27 -24.53 -10.91 0.24
C SER A 27 -23.45 -9.83 0.12
N ASP A 28 -22.20 -10.13 0.50
CA ASP A 28 -21.09 -9.18 0.40
C ASP A 28 -20.87 -8.69 -1.04
N ILE A 29 -21.00 -9.60 -2.01
CA ILE A 29 -20.90 -9.25 -3.44
C ILE A 29 -22.06 -8.33 -3.85
N LYS A 30 -23.28 -8.60 -3.36
CA LYS A 30 -24.47 -7.77 -3.61
C LYS A 30 -24.32 -6.38 -2.98
N ASP A 31 -23.73 -6.30 -1.81
CA ASP A 31 -23.43 -5.05 -1.08
C ASP A 31 -22.16 -4.35 -1.59
N GLN A 32 -21.59 -4.83 -2.71
CA GLN A 32 -20.40 -4.28 -3.38
C GLN A 32 -19.14 -4.23 -2.50
N HIS A 33 -19.02 -5.13 -1.53
CA HIS A 33 -17.78 -5.28 -0.77
C HIS A 33 -16.64 -5.73 -1.68
N SER A 34 -15.49 -5.08 -1.55
CA SER A 34 -14.29 -5.41 -2.31
C SER A 34 -13.60 -6.65 -1.76
N GLN A 35 -13.07 -7.51 -2.63
CA GLN A 35 -12.28 -8.69 -2.23
C GLN A 35 -11.05 -8.28 -1.40
N VAL A 36 -10.38 -7.22 -1.85
CA VAL A 36 -9.25 -6.60 -1.16
C VAL A 36 -9.58 -5.13 -0.93
N ASP A 37 -9.55 -4.74 0.34
CA ASP A 37 -9.69 -3.36 0.78
C ASP A 37 -8.32 -2.73 0.99
N VAL A 38 -8.05 -1.60 0.33
CA VAL A 38 -6.84 -0.80 0.54
C VAL A 38 -7.24 0.55 1.11
N ARG A 39 -6.73 0.89 2.29
CA ARG A 39 -7.11 2.09 3.05
C ARG A 39 -5.89 2.94 3.40
N VAL A 40 -6.09 4.26 3.44
CA VAL A 40 -5.14 5.17 4.09
C VAL A 40 -5.35 5.07 5.58
N VAL A 41 -4.32 4.70 6.33
CA VAL A 41 -4.42 4.46 7.78
C VAL A 41 -3.66 5.49 8.61
N ALA A 42 -2.71 6.21 8.03
CA ALA A 42 -2.00 7.29 8.71
C ALA A 42 -1.41 8.30 7.73
N TRP A 43 -1.32 9.54 8.20
CA TRP A 43 -0.53 10.62 7.62
C TRP A 43 0.70 10.79 8.51
N ALA A 44 1.82 10.21 8.10
CA ALA A 44 3.09 10.33 8.81
C ALA A 44 3.85 11.59 8.34
N ASP A 45 4.85 11.99 9.11
CA ASP A 45 5.63 13.22 8.90
C ASP A 45 6.24 13.33 7.49
N SER A 46 6.68 12.20 6.92
CA SER A 46 7.27 12.13 5.58
C SER A 46 6.59 11.12 4.65
N ALA A 47 5.41 10.58 5.00
CA ALA A 47 4.77 9.53 4.20
C ALA A 47 3.27 9.38 4.48
N ILE A 48 2.54 8.78 3.55
CA ILE A 48 1.17 8.28 3.78
C ILE A 48 1.25 6.77 3.94
N THR A 49 0.69 6.24 5.03
CA THR A 49 0.62 4.80 5.25
C THR A 49 -0.63 4.22 4.61
N LEU A 50 -0.44 3.29 3.68
CA LEU A 50 -1.49 2.49 3.07
C LEU A 50 -1.50 1.09 3.67
N ARG A 51 -2.70 0.54 3.90
CA ARG A 51 -2.88 -0.84 4.39
C ARG A 51 -3.85 -1.59 3.49
N ALA A 52 -3.42 -2.74 2.99
CA ALA A 52 -4.26 -3.70 2.29
C ALA A 52 -4.72 -4.82 3.24
N TYR A 53 -6.00 -5.15 3.20
CA TYR A 53 -6.60 -6.28 3.91
C TYR A 53 -6.82 -7.41 2.93
N ILE A 54 -6.13 -8.52 3.14
CA ILE A 54 -6.07 -9.65 2.22
C ILE A 54 -6.25 -10.93 3.01
N TRP A 55 -7.09 -11.82 2.50
CA TRP A 55 -7.32 -13.13 3.10
C TRP A 55 -6.46 -14.20 2.43
N THR A 56 -5.97 -15.15 3.24
CA THR A 56 -5.17 -16.31 2.85
C THR A 56 -5.63 -17.54 3.64
N ASP A 57 -5.34 -18.76 3.15
CA ASP A 57 -5.75 -20.00 3.83
C ASP A 57 -4.95 -20.25 5.13
N SER A 58 -3.71 -19.75 5.22
CA SER A 58 -2.81 -20.01 6.34
C SER A 58 -1.94 -18.79 6.69
N GLN A 59 -1.26 -18.86 7.84
CA GLN A 59 -0.30 -17.84 8.27
C GLN A 59 0.97 -17.85 7.42
N GLU A 60 1.43 -19.03 6.99
CA GLU A 60 2.58 -19.20 6.11
C GLU A 60 2.32 -18.59 4.73
N ASP A 61 1.15 -18.84 4.15
CA ASP A 61 0.72 -18.19 2.90
C ASP A 61 0.61 -16.69 3.05
N GLY A 62 0.11 -16.22 4.21
CA GLY A 62 0.03 -14.80 4.53
C GLY A 62 1.41 -14.12 4.56
N PHE A 63 2.42 -14.81 5.09
CA PHE A 63 3.80 -14.31 5.07
C PHE A 63 4.36 -14.26 3.64
N LEU A 64 4.21 -15.34 2.87
CA LEU A 64 4.69 -15.43 1.49
C LEU A 64 4.03 -14.38 0.59
N LEU A 65 2.70 -14.25 0.68
CA LEU A 65 1.93 -13.24 -0.04
C LEU A 65 2.43 -11.84 0.27
N LYS A 66 2.68 -11.53 1.56
CA LYS A 66 3.17 -10.21 1.96
C LYS A 66 4.52 -9.88 1.34
N THR A 67 5.47 -10.82 1.36
CA THR A 67 6.81 -10.60 0.80
C THR A 67 6.77 -10.47 -0.72
N ASP A 68 5.97 -11.28 -1.40
CA ASP A 68 5.80 -11.22 -2.86
C ASP A 68 5.11 -9.91 -3.29
N LEU A 69 4.15 -9.44 -2.49
CA LEU A 69 3.52 -8.13 -2.71
C LEU A 69 4.48 -6.97 -2.55
N TYR A 70 5.37 -6.99 -1.54
CA TYR A 70 6.37 -5.93 -1.40
C TYR A 70 7.25 -5.80 -2.65
N TYR A 71 7.65 -6.92 -3.25
CA TYR A 71 8.46 -6.90 -4.47
C TYR A 71 7.65 -6.43 -5.69
N SER A 72 6.48 -7.03 -5.94
CA SER A 72 5.65 -6.71 -7.11
C SER A 72 5.12 -5.28 -7.08
N VAL A 73 4.62 -4.80 -5.93
CA VAL A 73 4.17 -3.42 -5.76
C VAL A 73 5.33 -2.45 -5.94
N LYS A 74 6.53 -2.74 -5.40
CA LYS A 74 7.71 -1.88 -5.59
C LYS A 74 8.06 -1.74 -7.07
N LYS A 75 8.03 -2.86 -7.81
CA LYS A 75 8.32 -2.90 -9.24
C LYS A 75 7.31 -2.07 -10.03
N GLU A 76 6.02 -2.25 -9.77
CA GLU A 76 4.95 -1.51 -10.46
C GLU A 76 4.97 -0.02 -10.12
N PHE A 77 5.27 0.33 -8.86
CA PHE A 77 5.43 1.73 -8.46
C PHE A 77 6.57 2.39 -9.24
N GLY A 78 7.72 1.71 -9.36
CA GLY A 78 8.83 2.18 -10.20
C GLY A 78 8.43 2.38 -11.66
N ALA A 79 7.71 1.43 -12.25
CA ALA A 79 7.25 1.52 -13.64
C ALA A 79 6.24 2.67 -13.89
N ASN A 80 5.46 3.03 -12.87
CA ASN A 80 4.47 4.12 -12.94
C ASN A 80 5.01 5.47 -12.42
N GLY A 81 6.33 5.58 -12.15
CA GLY A 81 6.94 6.81 -11.64
C GLY A 81 6.49 7.21 -10.23
N ILE A 82 6.00 6.25 -9.44
CA ILE A 82 5.60 6.43 -8.06
C ILE A 82 6.83 6.26 -7.17
N GLU A 83 7.24 7.37 -6.54
CA GLU A 83 8.36 7.37 -5.61
C GLU A 83 7.94 6.84 -4.23
N ILE A 84 8.83 6.08 -3.59
CA ILE A 84 8.63 5.65 -2.21
C ILE A 84 9.37 6.63 -1.32
N PRO A 85 8.67 7.29 -0.38
CA PRO A 85 9.28 8.34 0.42
C PRO A 85 10.39 7.79 1.31
N TYR A 86 11.52 8.47 1.30
CA TYR A 86 12.55 8.35 2.32
C TYR A 86 12.37 9.45 3.37
N PRO A 87 12.84 9.27 4.61
CA PRO A 87 12.75 10.33 5.62
C PRO A 87 13.54 11.56 5.17
N HIS A 88 12.87 12.67 4.93
CA HIS A 88 13.51 13.94 4.59
C HIS A 88 13.59 14.81 5.84
N ARG A 89 14.80 15.28 6.18
CA ARG A 89 14.98 16.24 7.27
C ARG A 89 15.42 17.58 6.71
N THR A 90 14.61 18.61 6.92
CA THR A 90 15.00 19.98 6.61
C THR A 90 15.78 20.54 7.79
N ILE A 91 17.04 20.94 7.57
CA ILE A 91 17.87 21.63 8.57
C ILE A 91 17.81 23.12 8.29
N VAL A 92 17.27 23.89 9.24
CA VAL A 92 17.23 25.36 9.15
C VAL A 92 18.42 25.93 9.92
N TYR A 93 19.39 26.52 9.20
CA TYR A 93 20.48 27.26 9.81
C TYR A 93 20.02 28.70 10.09
N LYS A 94 20.00 29.10 11.37
CA LYS A 94 19.85 30.51 11.76
C LYS A 94 21.24 31.08 12.03
N ASN A 95 21.78 31.85 11.10
CA ASN A 95 22.99 32.64 11.36
C ASN A 95 22.60 33.84 12.23
N ASN A 96 22.80 33.72 13.53
CA ASN A 96 22.82 34.87 14.43
C ASN A 96 24.22 35.49 14.39
N GLU A 97 24.58 36.12 13.28
CA GLU A 97 25.68 37.09 13.27
C GLU A 97 25.13 38.42 13.80
N GLN A 98 25.13 38.57 15.13
CA GLN A 98 25.11 39.91 15.73
C GLN A 98 26.53 40.45 15.65
N LYS A 99 26.75 41.36 14.71
CA LYS A 99 27.91 42.26 14.70
C LYS A 99 27.95 43.11 15.97
#